data_AF-A0A2G2X1L7-F1
#
_entry.id   AF-A0A2G2X1L7-F1
#
_cell.length_a   1.000
_cell.length_b   1.000
_cell.length_c   1.000
_cell.angle_alpha   90.00
_cell.angle_beta   90.00
_cell.angle_gamma   90.00
#
_symmetry.space_group_name_H-M   'P 1'
#
loop_
_entity.id
_entity.type
_entity.pdbx_description
1 polymer ?
#
loop_
_entity_poly.entity_id
_entity_poly.type
_entity_poly.pdbx_seq_one_letter_code
_entity_poly.pdbx_strand_id
1 'polypeptide(L)'
;MKERNPSIRSNGIKNYFKKMPLVDEDQELVLVLSGLWTMAMSQPNEKELPSLGIFECMASLINKGINNKSWLHKNQNIYIPYYAAHIIGSYTMNNVEFAMKALDCGVLVPLLELLKGQMTWVEQRVAIRAIGHLASYEKTFKGVAIYEEEIVKLAMKLASTCLEVVYKEVQLIRSFG
;
A
#
# COMPACT_ATOMS: atom_id res chain seq x y z
N MET A 1 -16.48 5.94 -14.82
CA MET A 1 -17.90 6.08 -14.43
C MET A 1 -18.51 7.29 -15.12
N LYS A 2 -19.68 7.17 -15.75
CA LYS A 2 -20.42 8.27 -16.42
C LYS A 2 -21.50 8.93 -15.53
N GLU A 3 -21.63 8.51 -14.28
CA GLU A 3 -22.62 9.04 -13.33
C GLU A 3 -22.26 10.48 -12.92
N ARG A 4 -23.19 11.42 -13.12
CA ARG A 4 -23.00 12.84 -12.86
C ARG A 4 -23.46 13.26 -11.46
N ASN A 5 -24.30 12.46 -10.81
CA ASN A 5 -24.76 12.74 -9.45
C ASN A 5 -23.64 12.41 -8.44
N PRO A 6 -23.10 13.41 -7.70
CA PRO A 6 -21.99 13.20 -6.78
C PRO A 6 -22.30 12.19 -5.67
N SER A 7 -23.51 12.22 -5.10
CA SER A 7 -23.90 11.33 -4.00
C SER A 7 -23.98 9.87 -4.45
N ILE A 8 -24.57 9.62 -5.62
CA ILE A 8 -24.64 8.27 -6.20
C ILE A 8 -23.23 7.77 -6.52
N ARG A 9 -22.39 8.63 -7.12
CA ARG A 9 -20.99 8.30 -7.45
C ARG A 9 -20.20 7.94 -6.21
N SER A 10 -20.24 8.77 -5.15
CA SER A 10 -19.50 8.53 -3.91
C SER A 10 -19.97 7.26 -3.20
N ASN A 11 -21.27 6.99 -3.17
CA ASN A 11 -21.81 5.72 -2.63
C ASN A 11 -21.34 4.51 -3.46
N GLY A 12 -21.29 4.64 -4.79
CA GLY A 12 -20.75 3.62 -5.69
C GLY A 12 -19.28 3.31 -5.38
N ILE A 13 -18.44 4.34 -5.27
CA ILE A 13 -17.01 4.20 -4.93
C ILE A 13 -16.83 3.56 -3.56
N LYS A 14 -17.57 4.03 -2.54
CA LYS A 14 -17.52 3.48 -1.18
C LYS A 14 -17.88 1.99 -1.16
N ASN A 15 -18.93 1.60 -1.87
CA ASN A 15 -19.32 0.20 -1.98
C ASN A 15 -18.29 -0.62 -2.76
N TYR A 16 -17.68 -0.04 -3.78
CA TYR A 16 -16.62 -0.68 -4.54
C TYR A 16 -15.39 -0.95 -3.67
N PHE A 17 -14.91 0.02 -2.89
CA PHE A 17 -13.80 -0.19 -1.94
C PHE A 17 -14.08 -1.27 -0.89
N LYS A 18 -15.32 -1.41 -0.41
CA LYS A 18 -15.69 -2.51 0.50
C LYS A 18 -15.65 -3.88 -0.16
N LYS A 19 -16.02 -3.96 -1.45
CA LYS A 19 -16.10 -5.23 -2.18
C LYS A 19 -14.79 -5.63 -2.83
N MET A 20 -13.95 -4.66 -3.20
CA MET A 20 -12.72 -4.87 -3.96
C MET A 20 -11.80 -5.96 -3.34
N PRO A 21 -11.54 -6.00 -2.02
CA PRO A 21 -10.74 -7.08 -1.43
C PRO A 21 -11.45 -8.43 -1.41
N LEU A 22 -12.78 -8.49 -1.55
CA LEU A 22 -13.57 -9.71 -1.44
C LEU A 22 -13.73 -10.45 -2.79
N VAL A 23 -13.42 -9.80 -3.90
CA VAL A 23 -13.56 -10.38 -5.24
C VAL A 23 -12.26 -11.09 -5.65
N ASP A 24 -12.38 -12.36 -6.05
CA ASP A 24 -11.23 -13.18 -6.46
C ASP A 24 -11.00 -13.23 -7.97
N GLU A 25 -12.00 -12.86 -8.76
CA GLU A 25 -12.04 -13.06 -10.21
C GLU A 25 -11.78 -11.77 -11.02
N ASP A 26 -11.51 -10.64 -10.36
CA ASP A 26 -11.28 -9.37 -11.03
C ASP A 26 -9.91 -9.34 -11.72
N GLN A 27 -9.91 -9.48 -13.06
CA GLN A 27 -8.70 -9.48 -13.88
C GLN A 27 -8.11 -8.07 -14.08
N GLU A 28 -8.89 -7.02 -13.82
CA GLU A 28 -8.50 -5.63 -14.07
C GLU A 28 -8.08 -4.89 -12.80
N LEU A 29 -8.06 -5.57 -11.65
CA LEU A 29 -7.79 -4.96 -10.36
C LEU A 29 -6.45 -4.19 -10.32
N VAL A 30 -5.42 -4.70 -10.99
CA VAL A 30 -4.12 -4.01 -11.10
C VAL A 30 -4.21 -2.70 -11.87
N LEU A 31 -5.01 -2.65 -12.95
CA LEU A 31 -5.24 -1.43 -13.72
C LEU A 31 -6.02 -0.40 -12.88
N VAL A 32 -6.98 -0.86 -12.09
CA VAL A 32 -7.70 0.01 -11.15
C VAL A 32 -6.74 0.60 -10.12
N LEU A 33 -5.88 -0.22 -9.52
CA LEU A 33 -4.92 0.25 -8.51
C LEU A 33 -3.85 1.18 -9.09
N SER A 34 -3.36 0.93 -10.30
CA SER A 34 -2.41 1.84 -10.95
C SER A 34 -3.04 3.21 -11.25
N GLY A 35 -4.32 3.23 -11.63
CA GLY A 35 -5.12 4.45 -11.76
C GLY A 35 -5.30 5.18 -10.43
N LEU A 36 -5.69 4.47 -9.36
CA LEU A 36 -5.83 5.03 -8.02
C LEU A 36 -4.52 5.61 -7.49
N TRP A 37 -3.39 4.94 -7.73
CA TRP A 37 -2.08 5.46 -7.36
C TRP A 37 -1.72 6.72 -8.16
N THR A 38 -2.00 6.74 -9.47
CA THR A 38 -1.80 7.92 -10.31
C THR A 38 -2.60 9.12 -9.78
N MET A 39 -3.85 8.91 -9.37
CA MET A 39 -4.67 9.94 -8.73
C MET A 39 -4.06 10.40 -7.39
N ALA A 40 -3.66 9.47 -6.54
CA ALA A 40 -3.06 9.76 -5.23
C ALA A 40 -1.75 10.56 -5.36
N MET A 41 -0.94 10.29 -6.38
CA MET A 41 0.27 11.06 -6.66
C MET A 41 -0.04 12.45 -7.24
N SER A 42 -1.05 12.55 -8.10
CA SER A 42 -1.38 13.81 -8.77
C SER A 42 -2.11 14.80 -7.85
N GLN A 43 -2.93 14.28 -6.93
CA GLN A 43 -3.76 15.08 -6.02
C GLN A 43 -3.76 14.49 -4.60
N PRO A 44 -2.62 14.44 -3.91
CA PRO A 44 -2.48 13.77 -2.61
C PRO A 44 -3.30 14.40 -1.47
N ASN A 45 -3.84 15.61 -1.68
CA ASN A 45 -4.66 16.33 -0.70
C ASN A 45 -6.17 16.29 -1.03
N GLU A 46 -6.56 15.61 -2.11
CA GLU A 46 -7.96 15.38 -2.48
C GLU A 46 -8.63 14.47 -1.44
N LYS A 47 -9.84 14.82 -1.00
CA LYS A 47 -10.50 14.20 0.16
C LYS A 47 -11.50 13.11 -0.21
N GLU A 48 -12.00 13.05 -1.45
CA GLU A 48 -13.02 12.10 -1.90
C GLU A 48 -12.58 10.68 -1.60
N LEU A 49 -11.46 10.19 -2.15
CA LEU A 49 -11.07 8.79 -1.95
C LEU A 49 -10.71 8.45 -0.49
N PRO A 50 -9.92 9.26 0.24
CA PRO A 50 -9.72 9.09 1.68
C PRO A 50 -11.03 9.07 2.47
N SER A 51 -12.02 9.90 2.13
CA SER A 51 -13.32 9.93 2.81
C SER A 51 -14.17 8.67 2.58
N LEU A 52 -13.95 7.98 1.46
CA LEU A 52 -14.77 6.84 1.02
C LEU A 52 -14.20 5.46 1.41
N GLY A 53 -13.07 5.41 2.11
CA GLY A 53 -12.52 4.18 2.69
C GLY A 53 -11.38 3.54 1.91
N ILE A 54 -10.59 4.35 1.20
CA ILE A 54 -9.44 3.83 0.44
C ILE A 54 -8.38 3.19 1.36
N PHE A 55 -8.19 3.70 2.59
CA PHE A 55 -7.18 3.15 3.51
C PHE A 55 -7.54 1.74 3.99
N GLU A 56 -8.78 1.51 4.42
CA GLU A 56 -9.27 0.18 4.81
C GLU A 56 -9.21 -0.78 3.62
N CYS A 57 -9.55 -0.31 2.43
CA CYS A 57 -9.45 -1.09 1.20
C CYS A 57 -8.01 -1.53 0.92
N MET A 58 -7.05 -0.60 0.96
CA MET A 58 -5.64 -0.89 0.69
C MET A 58 -5.05 -1.82 1.76
N ALA A 59 -5.35 -1.58 3.04
CA ALA A 59 -4.97 -2.46 4.15
C ALA A 59 -5.47 -3.90 3.93
N SER A 60 -6.73 -4.04 3.52
CA SER A 60 -7.35 -5.34 3.25
C SER A 60 -6.72 -6.05 2.06
N LEU A 61 -6.36 -5.32 1.00
CA LEU A 61 -5.69 -5.89 -0.17
C LEU A 61 -4.26 -6.36 0.15
N ILE A 62 -3.51 -5.61 0.96
CA ILE A 62 -2.20 -6.03 1.45
C ILE A 62 -2.35 -7.33 2.25
N ASN A 63 -3.28 -7.37 3.22
CA ASN A 63 -3.54 -8.57 4.00
C ASN A 63 -3.95 -9.77 3.13
N LYS A 64 -4.77 -9.55 2.10
CA LYS A 64 -5.16 -10.60 1.16
C LYS A 64 -3.95 -11.13 0.39
N GLY A 65 -3.08 -10.24 -0.10
CA GLY A 65 -1.87 -10.64 -0.82
C GLY A 65 -0.92 -11.47 0.04
N ILE A 66 -0.77 -11.13 1.31
CA ILE A 66 0.08 -11.86 2.26
C ILE A 66 -0.52 -13.24 2.60
N ASN A 67 -1.83 -13.31 2.87
CA ASN A 67 -2.46 -14.50 3.44
C ASN A 67 -3.06 -15.46 2.39
N ASN A 68 -3.23 -15.02 1.15
CA ASN A 68 -3.83 -15.83 0.09
C ASN A 68 -2.89 -15.95 -1.11
N LYS A 69 -1.96 -16.91 -1.04
CA LYS A 69 -0.99 -17.18 -2.11
C LYS A 69 -1.68 -17.57 -3.43
N SER A 70 -2.77 -18.32 -3.41
CA SER A 70 -3.43 -18.71 -4.66
C SER A 70 -4.05 -17.51 -5.36
N TRP A 71 -4.63 -16.57 -4.62
CA TRP A 71 -5.09 -15.30 -5.17
C TRP A 71 -3.94 -14.41 -5.66
N LEU A 72 -2.84 -14.34 -4.90
CA LEU A 72 -1.69 -13.51 -5.24
C LEU A 72 -1.02 -13.91 -6.57
N HIS A 73 -0.93 -15.21 -6.85
CA HIS A 73 -0.32 -15.72 -8.08
C HIS A 73 -1.28 -15.74 -9.30
N LYS A 74 -2.53 -15.29 -9.16
CA LYS A 74 -3.45 -15.13 -10.28
C LYS A 74 -3.18 -13.83 -11.04
N ASN A 75 -3.18 -13.92 -12.37
CA ASN A 75 -3.07 -12.76 -13.27
C ASN A 75 -1.87 -11.87 -12.91
N GLN A 76 -2.14 -10.61 -12.54
CA GLN A 76 -1.15 -9.64 -12.14
C GLN A 76 -1.22 -9.30 -10.64
N ASN A 77 -1.95 -10.09 -9.83
CA ASN A 77 -2.24 -9.77 -8.43
C ASN A 77 -0.98 -9.63 -7.56
N ILE A 78 0.15 -10.18 -8.00
CA ILE A 78 1.47 -10.00 -7.38
C ILE A 78 1.83 -8.52 -7.15
N TYR A 79 1.34 -7.60 -8.01
CA TYR A 79 1.60 -6.16 -7.90
C TYR A 79 0.63 -5.41 -6.99
N ILE A 80 -0.46 -6.05 -6.53
CA ILE A 80 -1.49 -5.36 -5.75
C ILE A 80 -0.95 -4.81 -4.42
N PRO A 81 -0.20 -5.60 -3.61
CA PRO A 81 0.34 -5.08 -2.35
C PRO A 81 1.32 -3.90 -2.55
N TYR A 82 2.08 -3.92 -3.64
CA TYR A 82 2.95 -2.81 -4.06
C TYR A 82 2.15 -1.52 -4.28
N TYR A 83 1.11 -1.55 -5.13
CA TYR A 83 0.29 -0.38 -5.40
C TYR A 83 -0.48 0.08 -4.15
N ALA A 84 -1.00 -0.86 -3.35
CA ALA A 84 -1.75 -0.54 -2.14
C ALA A 84 -0.89 0.22 -1.12
N ALA A 85 0.35 -0.22 -0.89
CA ALA A 85 1.29 0.48 -0.03
C ALA A 85 1.66 1.87 -0.58
N HIS A 86 1.82 1.98 -1.91
CA HIS A 86 2.07 3.26 -2.58
C HIS A 86 0.91 4.26 -2.46
N ILE A 87 -0.33 3.79 -2.58
CA ILE A 87 -1.54 4.61 -2.41
C ILE A 87 -1.61 5.14 -0.99
N ILE A 88 -1.42 4.28 0.02
CA ILE A 88 -1.37 4.69 1.43
C ILE A 88 -0.30 5.76 1.62
N GLY A 89 0.93 5.48 1.20
CA GLY A 89 2.04 6.42 1.34
C GLY A 89 1.80 7.75 0.63
N SER A 90 1.17 7.76 -0.55
CA SER A 90 0.96 8.98 -1.33
C SER A 90 0.00 9.96 -0.63
N TYR A 91 -1.12 9.46 -0.08
CA TYR A 91 -2.05 10.31 0.67
C TYR A 91 -1.50 10.77 2.02
N THR A 92 -0.65 9.98 2.68
CA THR A 92 -0.14 10.33 4.03
C THR A 92 1.12 11.20 4.00
N MET A 93 1.77 11.35 2.84
CA MET A 93 3.09 11.99 2.72
C MET A 93 3.14 13.43 3.26
N ASN A 94 2.12 14.25 2.98
CA ASN A 94 2.10 15.69 3.32
C ASN A 94 0.79 16.12 4.01
N ASN A 95 0.02 15.18 4.55
CA ASN A 95 -1.27 15.46 5.20
C ASN A 95 -1.44 14.68 6.50
N VAL A 96 -1.34 15.36 7.63
CA VAL A 96 -1.47 14.77 8.97
C VAL A 96 -2.86 14.21 9.25
N GLU A 97 -3.93 14.82 8.72
CA GLU A 97 -5.30 14.29 8.90
C GLU A 97 -5.45 12.94 8.21
N PHE A 98 -4.85 12.80 7.03
CA PHE A 98 -4.84 11.54 6.29
C PHE A 98 -3.94 10.50 6.95
N ALA A 99 -2.79 10.89 7.51
CA ALA A 99 -1.93 9.99 8.27
C ALA A 99 -2.64 9.44 9.53
N MET A 100 -3.33 10.32 10.29
CA MET A 100 -4.14 9.91 11.44
C MET A 100 -5.25 8.95 11.01
N LYS A 101 -6.00 9.33 9.98
CA LYS A 101 -7.07 8.48 9.46
C LYS A 101 -6.55 7.11 9.02
N ALA A 102 -5.43 7.06 8.30
CA ALA A 102 -4.84 5.80 7.86
C ALA A 102 -4.48 4.89 9.06
N LEU A 103 -3.94 5.45 10.15
CA LEU A 103 -3.70 4.68 11.38
C LEU A 103 -5.01 4.17 12.00
N ASP A 104 -6.06 4.99 12.08
CA ASP A 104 -7.37 4.58 12.58
C ASP A 104 -7.99 3.45 11.73
N CYS A 105 -7.70 3.46 10.42
CA CYS A 105 -8.09 2.41 9.47
C CYS A 105 -7.22 1.13 9.57
N GLY A 106 -6.23 1.09 10.47
CA GLY A 106 -5.42 -0.09 10.74
C GLY A 106 -4.35 -0.41 9.69
N VAL A 107 -3.87 0.57 8.91
CA VAL A 107 -2.89 0.32 7.83
C VAL A 107 -1.52 -0.16 8.32
N LEU A 108 -1.17 0.12 9.58
CA LEU A 108 0.19 -0.10 10.09
C LEU A 108 0.58 -1.58 10.12
N VAL A 109 -0.31 -2.46 10.61
CA VAL A 109 -0.02 -3.90 10.73
C VAL A 109 0.21 -4.54 9.35
N PRO A 110 -0.65 -4.37 8.33
CA PRO A 110 -0.37 -4.88 6.98
C PRO A 110 0.96 -4.36 6.39
N LEU A 111 1.30 -3.09 6.61
CA LEU A 111 2.58 -2.53 6.14
C LEU A 111 3.78 -3.15 6.86
N LEU A 112 3.68 -3.41 8.17
CA LEU A 112 4.72 -4.11 8.93
C LEU A 112 4.92 -5.53 8.41
N GLU A 113 3.85 -6.25 8.10
CA GLU A 113 3.95 -7.60 7.54
C GLU A 113 4.60 -7.62 6.15
N LEU A 114 4.33 -6.62 5.30
CA LEU A 114 5.10 -6.45 4.06
C LEU A 114 6.58 -6.22 4.35
N LEU A 115 6.90 -5.33 5.29
CA LEU A 115 8.27 -4.99 5.66
C LEU A 115 9.05 -6.21 6.20
N LYS A 116 8.39 -7.15 6.89
CA LYS A 116 8.99 -8.40 7.37
C LYS A 116 9.50 -9.32 6.26
N GLY A 117 9.13 -9.06 5.01
CA GLY A 117 9.56 -9.86 3.87
C GLY A 117 8.62 -11.02 3.54
N GLN A 118 7.32 -10.87 3.86
CA GLN A 118 6.29 -11.78 3.36
C GLN A 118 6.18 -11.73 1.81
N MET A 119 6.80 -10.73 1.20
CA MET A 119 6.88 -10.49 -0.24
C MET A 119 8.29 -10.05 -0.66
N THR A 120 8.45 -9.50 -1.86
CA THR A 120 9.76 -9.17 -2.43
C THR A 120 10.37 -7.91 -1.79
N TRP A 121 11.65 -7.68 -2.08
CA TRP A 121 12.38 -6.49 -1.66
C TRP A 121 11.77 -5.18 -2.21
N VAL A 122 11.01 -5.25 -3.31
CA VAL A 122 10.27 -4.12 -3.86
C VAL A 122 9.16 -3.69 -2.91
N GLU A 123 8.29 -4.62 -2.47
CA GLU A 123 7.20 -4.31 -1.54
C GLU A 123 7.72 -3.84 -0.18
N GLN A 124 8.81 -4.43 0.33
CA GLN A 124 9.42 -4.02 1.60
C GLN A 124 9.80 -2.53 1.62
N ARG A 125 10.40 -2.03 0.53
CA ARG A 125 10.80 -0.61 0.43
C ARG A 125 9.61 0.34 0.38
N VAL A 126 8.55 -0.04 -0.31
CA VAL A 126 7.34 0.78 -0.37
C VAL A 126 6.66 0.80 0.99
N ALA A 127 6.62 -0.34 1.68
CA ALA A 127 6.07 -0.44 3.01
C ALA A 127 6.80 0.44 4.02
N ILE A 128 8.14 0.38 4.11
CA ILE A 128 8.89 1.26 5.02
C ILE A 128 8.75 2.73 4.66
N ARG A 129 8.65 3.08 3.37
CA ARG A 129 8.37 4.47 2.95
C ARG A 129 7.01 4.95 3.46
N ALA A 130 5.97 4.14 3.31
CA ALA A 130 4.64 4.48 3.81
C ALA A 130 4.62 4.59 5.35
N ILE A 131 5.29 3.68 6.06
CA ILE A 131 5.47 3.75 7.52
C ILE A 131 6.23 5.02 7.91
N GLY A 132 7.27 5.40 7.16
CA GLY A 132 8.01 6.63 7.36
C GLY A 132 7.11 7.86 7.28
N HIS A 133 6.24 7.96 6.26
CA HIS A 133 5.27 9.05 6.15
C HIS A 133 4.31 9.08 7.35
N LEU A 134 3.85 7.92 7.85
CA LEU A 134 3.03 7.84 9.06
C LEU A 134 3.82 8.27 10.31
N ALA A 135 5.12 8.02 10.37
CA ALA A 135 5.98 8.41 11.49
C ALA A 135 6.37 9.90 11.47
N SER A 136 6.23 10.58 10.33
CA SER A 136 6.70 11.97 10.14
C SER A 136 5.94 13.03 10.94
N TYR A 137 4.79 12.70 11.55
CA TYR A 137 4.00 13.67 12.33
C TYR A 137 3.96 13.29 13.80
N GLU A 138 4.06 14.29 14.67
CA GLU A 138 3.96 14.10 16.13
C GLU A 138 2.68 13.37 16.55
N LYS A 139 1.55 13.67 15.89
CA LYS A 139 0.24 13.08 16.19
C LYS A 139 0.16 11.58 15.88
N THR A 140 0.94 11.10 14.93
CA THR A 140 0.91 9.70 14.46
C THR A 140 2.14 8.92 14.91
N PHE A 141 3.23 9.61 15.25
CA PHE A 141 4.48 9.01 15.71
C PHE A 141 4.27 8.05 16.88
N LYS A 142 3.49 8.45 17.90
CA LYS A 142 3.23 7.59 19.07
C LYS A 142 2.59 6.25 18.68
N GLY A 143 1.70 6.24 17.69
CA GLY A 143 1.07 5.00 17.22
C GLY A 143 2.04 4.10 16.45
N VAL A 144 2.97 4.70 15.71
CA VAL A 144 4.02 3.97 14.98
C VAL A 144 5.12 3.46 15.92
N ALA A 145 5.50 4.26 16.93
CA ALA A 145 6.58 3.98 17.87
C ALA A 145 6.33 2.74 18.75
N ILE A 146 5.08 2.26 18.84
CA ILE A 146 4.74 0.96 19.45
C ILE A 146 5.55 -0.18 18.82
N TYR A 147 5.91 -0.05 17.53
CA TYR A 147 6.67 -1.04 16.76
C TYR A 147 8.11 -0.56 16.45
N GLU A 148 8.63 0.44 17.17
CA GLU A 148 9.91 1.09 16.86
C GLU A 148 11.06 0.10 16.71
N GLU A 149 11.28 -0.78 17.70
CA GLU A 149 12.37 -1.75 17.69
C GLU A 149 12.30 -2.66 16.46
N GLU A 150 11.10 -3.15 16.13
CA GLU A 150 10.87 -4.02 14.98
C GLU A 150 11.09 -3.26 13.66
N ILE A 151 10.55 -2.05 13.53
CA ILE A 151 10.71 -1.19 12.35
C ILE A 151 12.19 -0.87 12.11
N VAL A 152 12.93 -0.45 13.14
CA VAL A 152 14.35 -0.10 13.05
C VAL A 152 15.15 -1.31 12.62
N LYS A 153 14.95 -2.47 13.25
CA LYS A 153 15.63 -3.72 12.89
C LYS A 153 15.39 -4.11 11.43
N LEU A 154 14.13 -4.06 10.97
CA LEU A 154 13.78 -4.41 9.59
C LEU A 154 14.33 -3.39 8.59
N ALA A 155 14.26 -2.10 8.88
CA ALA A 155 14.80 -1.04 8.05
C ALA A 155 16.33 -1.13 7.92
N MET A 156 17.03 -1.39 9.02
CA MET A 156 18.48 -1.62 9.02
C MET A 156 18.85 -2.83 8.17
N LYS A 157 18.14 -3.96 8.33
CA LYS A 157 18.34 -5.15 7.51
C LYS A 157 18.15 -4.80 6.03
N LEU A 158 17.03 -4.17 5.68
CA LEU A 158 16.69 -3.79 4.30
C LEU A 158 17.75 -2.89 3.66
N ALA A 159 18.25 -1.90 4.41
CA ALA A 159 19.29 -0.99 3.96
C ALA A 159 20.64 -1.69 3.81
N SER A 160 21.04 -2.52 4.77
CA SER A 160 22.34 -3.21 4.75
C SER A 160 22.46 -4.26 3.65
N THR A 161 21.36 -4.88 3.22
CA THR A 161 21.36 -5.90 2.17
C THR A 161 21.05 -5.35 0.78
N CYS A 162 20.81 -4.04 0.63
CA CYS A 162 20.32 -3.47 -0.63
C CYS A 162 21.30 -3.67 -1.81
N LEU A 163 22.60 -3.50 -1.57
CA LEU A 163 23.62 -3.66 -2.62
C LEU A 163 23.70 -5.11 -3.12
N GLU A 164 23.61 -6.08 -2.22
CA GLU A 164 23.63 -7.50 -2.59
C GLU A 164 22.40 -7.87 -3.43
N VAL A 165 21.21 -7.40 -3.04
CA VAL A 165 19.97 -7.64 -3.79
C VAL A 165 20.06 -7.04 -5.19
N VAL A 166 20.43 -5.75 -5.30
CA VAL A 166 20.57 -5.06 -6.58
C VAL A 166 21.61 -5.76 -7.46
N TYR A 167 22.75 -6.15 -6.90
CA TYR A 167 23.80 -6.84 -7.65
C TYR A 167 23.30 -8.17 -8.22
N LYS A 168 22.61 -8.99 -7.41
CA LYS A 168 22.04 -10.28 -7.86
C LYS A 168 20.99 -10.08 -8.95
N GLU A 169 20.08 -9.13 -8.78
CA GLU A 169 19.04 -8.82 -9.78
C GLU A 169 19.64 -8.34 -11.10
N VAL A 170 20.66 -7.49 -11.06
CA VAL A 170 21.37 -7.01 -12.27
C VAL A 170 22.18 -8.13 -12.94
N GLN A 171 22.83 -9.01 -12.17
CA GLN A 171 23.49 -10.19 -12.72
C GLN A 171 22.51 -11.14 -13.41
N LEU A 172 21.34 -11.38 -12.80
CA LEU A 172 20.26 -12.17 -13.39
C LEU A 172 19.87 -11.62 -14.77
N ILE A 173 19.72 -10.30 -14.92
CA ILE A 173 19.45 -9.67 -16.22
C ILE A 173 20.55 -9.97 -17.25
N ARG A 174 21.84 -9.96 -16.84
CA ARG A 174 22.96 -10.26 -17.74
C ARG A 174 23.06 -11.72 -18.14
N SER A 175 22.56 -12.66 -17.34
CA SER A 175 22.58 -14.09 -17.67
C SER A 175 21.48 -14.52 -18.66
N PHE A 176 20.53 -13.65 -18.98
CA PHE A 176 19.45 -13.89 -19.95
C PHE A 176 19.62 -13.10 -21.26
N GLY A 177 20.73 -12.37 -21.45
CA GLY A 177 21.08 -11.66 -22.68
C GLY A 177 22.25 -12.31 -23.40
#